data_AF-A0A444R0F2-F1
#
_entry.id   AF-A0A444R0F2-F1
#
_cell.length_a   1.000
_cell.length_b   1.000
_cell.length_c   1.000
_cell.angle_alpha   90.00
_cell.angle_beta   90.00
_cell.angle_gamma   90.00
#
_symmetry.space_group_name_H-M   'P 1'
#
loop_
_entity.id
_entity.type
_entity.pdbx_description
1 polymer ?
#
loop_
_entity_poly.entity_id
_entity_poly.type
_entity_poly.pdbx_seq_one_letter_code
_entity_poly.pdbx_strand_id
1 'polypeptide(L)' 'NGEDYADVRCVAAPVFNANNELTAAISVVGTRLQINEEYRDYLAGKAIACARDISRLLGWKSPFDLQAS' A
#
# COMPACT_ATOMS: atom_id res chain seq x y z
N ASN A 1 12.00 3.28 -14.55
CA ASN A 1 11.01 4.37 -14.39
C ASN A 1 11.36 5.11 -13.12
N GLY A 2 12.33 6.02 -13.19
CA GLY A 2 12.84 6.77 -12.03
C GLY A 2 12.63 8.25 -12.28
N GLU A 3 11.49 8.77 -11.86
CA GLU A 3 11.29 10.21 -11.78
C GLU A 3 11.69 10.65 -10.38
N ASP A 4 13.00 10.73 -10.17
CA ASP A 4 13.62 11.19 -8.93
C ASP A 4 13.64 12.73 -8.94
N TYR A 5 12.44 13.32 -8.94
CA TYR A 5 12.30 14.75 -8.66
C TYR A 5 12.64 14.94 -7.18
N ALA A 6 13.65 15.77 -6.88
CA ALA A 6 14.27 15.88 -5.56
C ALA A 6 13.30 16.14 -4.40
N ASP A 7 12.11 16.68 -4.70
CA ASP A 7 11.07 17.00 -3.73
C ASP A 7 9.85 16.08 -3.79
N VAL A 8 9.90 14.99 -4.55
CA VAL A 8 8.83 13.99 -4.59
C VAL A 8 9.13 12.88 -3.59
N ARG A 9 8.11 12.49 -2.85
CA ARG A 9 8.11 11.36 -1.93
C ARG A 9 6.97 10.42 -2.29
N CYS A 10 7.09 9.17 -1.90
CA CYS A 10 6.02 8.20 -2.07
C CYS A 10 5.88 7.29 -0.85
N VAL A 11 4.66 6.83 -0.63
CA VAL A 11 4.35 5.68 0.21
C VAL A 11 3.69 4.63 -0.66
N ALA A 12 4.01 3.36 -0.45
CA ALA A 12 3.49 2.27 -1.26
C ALA A 12 3.04 1.11 -0.39
N ALA A 13 2.04 0.36 -0.87
CA ALA A 13 1.52 -0.83 -0.22
C ALA A 13 1.33 -1.96 -1.24
N PRO A 14 1.72 -3.20 -0.89
CA PRO A 14 1.61 -4.36 -1.78
C PRO A 14 0.16 -4.86 -1.89
N VAL A 15 -0.18 -5.40 -3.06
CA VAL A 15 -1.44 -6.07 -3.35
C VAL A 15 -1.16 -7.54 -3.62
N PHE A 16 -1.88 -8.42 -2.91
CA PHE A 16 -1.76 -9.87 -3.02
C PHE A 16 -2.99 -10.48 -3.69
N ASN A 17 -2.79 -11.58 -4.42
CA ASN A 17 -3.88 -12.37 -4.99
C ASN A 17 -4.37 -13.46 -4.00
N ALA A 18 -5.38 -14.24 -4.40
CA ALA A 18 -5.90 -15.36 -3.59
C ALA A 18 -4.86 -16.43 -3.20
N ASN A 19 -3.77 -16.57 -3.95
CA ASN A 19 -2.68 -17.51 -3.68
C ASN A 19 -1.61 -16.92 -2.74
N ASN A 20 -1.84 -15.74 -2.17
CA ASN A 20 -0.88 -15.00 -1.37
C ASN A 20 0.38 -14.57 -2.14
N GLU A 21 0.26 -14.44 -3.47
CA GLU A 21 1.35 -13.98 -4.33
C GLU A 21 1.25 -12.46 -4.52
N LEU A 22 2.41 -11.78 -4.49
CA LEU A 22 2.49 -10.35 -4.80
C LEU A 22 2.15 -10.14 -6.28
N THR A 23 1.03 -9.45 -6.55
CA THR A 23 0.54 -9.25 -7.92
C THR A 23 0.69 -7.81 -8.40
N ALA A 24 0.65 -6.86 -7.47
CA ALA A 24 0.78 -5.44 -7.76
C ALA A 24 1.21 -4.66 -6.50
N ALA A 25 1.38 -3.36 -6.64
CA ALA A 25 1.47 -2.41 -5.53
C ALA A 25 0.75 -1.12 -5.92
N ILE A 26 0.17 -0.45 -4.94
CA ILE A 26 -0.34 0.91 -5.09
C ILE A 26 0.60 1.88 -4.39
N SER A 27 0.76 3.08 -4.96
CA SER A 27 1.54 4.15 -4.35
C SER A 27 0.77 5.45 -4.30
N VAL A 28 1.04 6.23 -3.25
CA VAL A 28 0.62 7.61 -3.13
C VAL A 28 1.88 8.45 -3.30
N VAL A 29 1.86 9.35 -4.27
CA VAL A 29 3.00 10.21 -4.64
C VAL A 29 2.61 11.66 -4.39
N GLY A 30 3.52 12.43 -3.81
CA GLY A 30 3.30 13.83 -3.51
C GLY A 30 4.60 14.54 -3.21
N THR A 31 4.53 15.87 -3.06
CA THR A 31 5.70 16.66 -2.68
C THR A 31 6.13 16.37 -1.25
N ARG A 32 7.36 16.74 -0.89
CA ARG A 32 7.90 16.63 0.47
C ARG A 32 7.06 17.38 1.51
N LEU A 33 6.37 18.45 1.11
CA LEU A 33 5.43 19.17 1.98
C LEU A 33 4.17 18.36 2.27
N GLN A 34 3.67 17.61 1.29
CA GLN A 34 2.47 16.79 1.41
C GLN A 34 2.74 15.44 2.09
N ILE A 35 3.88 14.82 1.78
CA ILE A 35 4.34 13.56 2.36
C ILE A 35 5.58 13.83 3.21
N ASN A 36 5.36 14.55 4.31
CA ASN A 36 6.36 14.79 5.34
C ASN A 36 6.32 13.65 6.39
N GLU A 37 7.15 13.74 7.43
CA GLU A 37 7.23 12.69 8.48
C GLU A 37 5.94 12.56 9.29
N GLU A 38 5.22 13.65 9.55
CA GLU A 38 3.97 13.67 10.29
C GLU A 38 2.83 12.96 9.53
N TYR A 39 2.71 13.21 8.22
CA TYR A 39 1.67 12.62 7.37
C TYR A 39 2.06 11.26 6.78
N ARG A 40 3.34 10.87 6.83
CA ARG A 40 3.82 9.62 6.23
C ARG A 40 3.03 8.41 6.75
N ASP A 41 2.94 8.26 8.06
CA ASP A 41 2.31 7.08 8.66
C ASP A 41 0.80 7.04 8.41
N TYR A 42 0.16 8.21 8.43
CA TYR A 42 -1.24 8.35 8.05
C TYR A 42 -1.49 7.91 6.60
N LEU A 43 -0.69 8.43 5.66
CA LEU A 43 -0.80 8.09 4.24
C LEU A 43 -0.44 6.63 3.98
N ALA A 44 0.58 6.09 4.66
CA ALA A 44 0.94 4.68 4.59
C ALA A 44 -0.22 3.80 5.09
N GLY A 45 -0.87 4.18 6.20
CA GLY A 45 -2.06 3.47 6.70
C GLY A 45 -3.21 3.47 5.69
N LYS A 46 -3.46 4.60 5.01
CA LYS A 46 -4.46 4.69 3.93
C LYS A 46 -4.10 3.81 2.72
N ALA A 47 -2.84 3.82 2.30
CA ALA A 47 -2.35 2.98 1.21
C ALA A 47 -2.48 1.48 1.58
N ILE A 48 -2.10 1.09 2.79
CA ILE A 48 -2.24 -0.30 3.28
C ILE A 48 -3.70 -0.72 3.31
N ALA A 49 -4.60 0.12 3.83
CA ALA A 49 -6.03 -0.18 3.87
C ALA A 49 -6.59 -0.40 2.47
N CYS A 50 -6.27 0.50 1.54
CA CYS A 50 -6.71 0.38 0.14
C CYS A 50 -6.13 -0.86 -0.55
N ALA A 51 -4.83 -1.13 -0.38
CA ALA A 51 -4.19 -2.30 -0.97
C ALA A 51 -4.78 -3.62 -0.42
N ARG A 52 -5.15 -3.63 0.87
CA ARG A 52 -5.85 -4.75 1.49
C ARG A 52 -7.24 -4.95 0.91
N ASP A 53 -7.99 -3.88 0.67
CA ASP A 53 -9.33 -3.96 0.08
C ASP A 53 -9.28 -4.49 -1.36
N ILE A 54 -8.29 -4.03 -2.16
CA ILE A 54 -8.03 -4.59 -3.49
C ILE A 54 -7.65 -6.07 -3.38
N SER A 55 -6.74 -6.43 -2.47
CA SER A 55 -6.32 -7.82 -2.28
C SER A 55 -7.51 -8.73 -1.93
N ARG A 56 -8.42 -8.26 -1.08
CA ARG A 56 -9.67 -8.98 -0.75
C ARG A 56 -10.58 -9.17 -1.96
N LEU A 57 -10.72 -8.17 -2.81
CA LEU A 57 -11.46 -8.29 -4.08
C LEU A 57 -10.81 -9.32 -5.02
N LEU A 58 -9.49 -9.49 -4.95
CA LEU A 58 -8.74 -10.52 -5.67
C LEU A 58 -8.77 -11.90 -4.97
N GLY A 59 -9.53 -12.05 -3.89
CA GLY A 59 -9.69 -13.30 -3.14
C GLY A 59 -8.62 -13.56 -2.08
N TRP A 60 -7.72 -12.60 -1.82
CA TRP A 60 -6.75 -12.72 -0.73
C TRP A 60 -7.45 -12.70 0.64
N LYS A 61 -7.00 -13.58 1.53
CA LYS A 61 -7.44 -13.64 2.92
C LYS A 61 -6.26 -13.31 3.82
N SER A 62 -6.51 -12.54 4.89
CA SER A 62 -5.44 -12.25 5.85
C SER A 62 -4.99 -13.56 6.51
N PRO A 63 -3.68 -13.74 6.78
CA PRO A 63 -3.20 -14.83 7.61
C PRO A 63 -3.89 -14.91 8.97
N PHE A 64 -4.34 -13.76 9.50
CA PHE A 64 -5.11 -13.68 10.74
C PHE A 64 -6.57 -14.13 10.58
N ASP A 65 -7.17 -13.96 9.39
CA ASP A 65 -8.52 -14.45 9.09
C ASP A 65 -8.52 -15.99 9.01
N LEU A 66 -7.40 -16.58 8.56
CA LEU A 66 -7.21 -18.03 8.44
C LEU A 66 -7.01 -18.74 9.80
N GLN A 67 -6.50 -18.04 10.82
CA GLN A 67 -6.33 -18.60 12.18
C GLN A 67 -7.61 -18.61 13.02
N ALA A 68 -8.63 -17.83 12.62
CA ALA A 68 -9.90 -17.71 13.33
C ALA A 68 -11.01 -18.64 12.78
N SER A 69 -10.67 -19.59 11.88
CA SER A 69 -11.60 -20.55 11.26
C SER A 69 -11.35 -21.98 11.72
#